data_AF-A0A9W5Y1C5-F1
#
_entry.id   AF-A0A9W5Y1C5-F1
#
_cell.length_a   1.000
_cell.length_b   1.000
_cell.length_c   1.000
_cell.angle_alpha   90.00
_cell.angle_beta   90.00
_cell.angle_gamma   90.00
#
_symmetry.space_group_name_H-M   'P 1'
#
loop_
_entity.id
_entity.type
_entity.pdbx_description
1 polymer ?
#
loop_
_entity_poly.entity_id
_entity_poly.type
_entity_poly.pdbx_seq_one_letter_code
_entity_poly.pdbx_strand_id
1 'polypeptide(L)' 'MNNDSNDKNRKFLFFYYNPEDPSSTVDRKNGKGVTINFASKEGRRLFLFLMIPAIMMMIIVVFIAILSNR' A
#
# COMPACT_ATOMS: atom_id res chain seq x y z
N MET A 1 25.53 -10.73 -4.48
CA MET A 1 24.21 -10.15 -4.18
C MET A 1 23.16 -11.07 -4.78
N ASN A 2 22.43 -11.79 -3.92
CA ASN A 2 21.56 -12.88 -4.35
C ASN A 2 20.19 -12.30 -4.74
N ASN A 3 19.94 -12.13 -6.04
CA ASN A 3 18.79 -11.42 -6.58
C ASN A 3 17.49 -12.27 -6.61
N ASP A 4 17.58 -13.53 -6.22
CA ASP A 4 16.52 -14.53 -6.44
C ASP A 4 15.47 -14.57 -5.32
N SER A 5 15.80 -14.14 -4.10
CA SER A 5 14.83 -14.12 -2.98
C SER A 5 13.78 -13.02 -3.13
N ASN A 6 14.10 -11.96 -3.88
CA ASN A 6 13.27 -10.76 -3.96
C ASN A 6 12.11 -10.91 -4.97
N ASP A 7 12.16 -11.86 -5.90
CA ASP A 7 11.03 -12.13 -6.81
C ASP A 7 9.92 -12.99 -6.18
N LYS A 8 10.26 -13.85 -5.22
CA LYS A 8 9.28 -14.75 -4.57
C LYS A 8 8.22 -14.02 -3.75
N ASN A 9 8.54 -12.81 -3.31
CA ASN A 9 7.76 -11.98 -2.39
C ASN A 9 6.86 -10.94 -3.08
N ARG A 10 6.85 -10.94 -4.42
CA ARG A 10 6.12 -9.98 -5.24
C ARG A 10 4.79 -10.57 -5.68
N LYS A 11 3.78 -10.51 -4.79
CA LYS A 11 2.49 -11.19 -5.06
C LYS A 11 1.61 -10.49 -6.08
N PHE A 12 1.78 -9.21 -6.35
CA PHE A 12 1.14 -8.50 -7.47
C PHE A 12 2.04 -7.32 -7.86
N LEU A 13 1.94 -6.84 -9.10
CA LEU A 13 2.85 -5.88 -9.75
C LEU A 13 3.24 -4.64 -8.91
N PHE A 14 2.42 -4.28 -7.90
CA PHE A 14 2.57 -3.11 -7.02
C PHE A 14 2.87 -3.42 -5.55
N PHE A 15 2.67 -4.64 -5.08
CA PHE A 15 2.71 -4.96 -3.64
C PHE A 15 3.88 -5.91 -3.31
N TYR A 16 4.77 -5.44 -2.44
CA TYR A 16 5.85 -6.23 -1.88
C TYR A 16 5.40 -6.83 -0.55
N TYR A 17 5.71 -8.11 -0.34
CA TYR A 17 5.33 -8.83 0.87
C TYR A 17 6.49 -9.73 1.32
N ASN A 18 7.26 -9.29 2.31
CA ASN A 18 8.33 -10.08 2.89
C ASN A 18 8.28 -10.03 4.43
N PRO A 19 7.85 -11.11 5.11
CA PRO A 19 7.75 -11.13 6.58
C PRO A 19 9.11 -11.19 7.28
N GLU A 20 10.18 -11.57 6.59
CA GLU A 20 11.54 -11.62 7.15
C GLU A 20 12.24 -10.25 7.10
N ASP A 21 11.69 -9.32 6.31
CA ASP A 21 12.18 -7.96 6.18
C ASP A 21 11.37 -7.03 7.09
N PRO A 22 11.97 -6.44 8.14
CA PRO A 22 11.25 -5.58 9.06
C PRO A 22 10.87 -4.22 8.45
N SER A 23 11.43 -3.87 7.28
CA SER A 23 11.24 -2.56 6.65
C SER A 23 9.78 -2.33 6.29
N SER A 24 9.31 -1.09 6.48
CA SER A 24 7.95 -0.66 6.10
C SER A 24 7.84 -0.38 4.60
N THR A 25 8.92 0.09 3.99
CA THR A 25 9.06 0.34 2.56
C THR A 25 10.38 -0.23 2.06
N VAL A 26 10.42 -0.55 0.77
CA VAL A 26 11.63 -0.98 0.06
C VAL A 26 11.74 -0.25 -1.27
N ASP A 27 12.96 -0.04 -1.74
CA ASP A 27 13.21 0.53 -3.06
C ASP A 27 12.73 -0.43 -4.15
N ARG A 28 12.14 0.12 -5.20
CA ARG A 28 11.77 -0.68 -6.37
C ARG A 28 13.03 -1.13 -7.11
N LYS A 29 13.00 -2.34 -7.70
CA LYS A 29 14.12 -2.92 -8.46
C LYS A 29 14.64 -2.03 -9.60
N ASN A 30 13.78 -1.16 -10.17
CA ASN A 30 14.18 -0.21 -11.21
C ASN A 30 14.87 1.06 -10.65
N GLY A 31 15.15 1.10 -9.34
CA GLY A 31 15.78 2.23 -8.64
C GLY A 31 14.90 3.48 -8.55
N LYS A 32 13.63 3.41 -8.97
CA LYS A 32 12.74 4.57 -9.05
C LYS A 32 11.53 4.40 -8.15
N GLY A 33 11.60 5.09 -7.01
CA GLY A 33 10.54 5.13 -6.02
C GLY A 33 10.53 3.91 -5.10
N VAL A 34 9.58 3.93 -4.16
CA VAL A 34 9.45 2.93 -3.11
C VAL A 34 8.18 2.10 -3.31
N THR A 35 8.15 0.91 -2.70
CA THR A 35 6.94 0.12 -2.50
C THR A 35 6.81 -0.23 -1.02
N ILE A 36 5.57 -0.45 -0.58
CA ILE A 36 5.26 -0.77 0.80
C ILE A 36 5.40 -2.27 1.01
N ASN A 37 6.07 -2.66 2.10
CA ASN A 37 6.07 -4.04 2.57
C ASN A 37 4.79 -4.33 3.37
N PHE A 38 3.87 -5.06 2.79
CA PHE A 38 2.60 -5.39 3.45
C PHE A 38 2.72 -6.45 4.55
N ALA A 39 3.86 -7.12 4.65
CA ALA A 39 4.11 -8.07 5.72
C ALA A 39 4.40 -7.36 7.06
N SER A 40 4.98 -6.15 7.03
CA SER A 40 5.27 -5.39 8.25
C SER A 40 4.03 -4.66 8.78
N LYS A 41 3.92 -4.56 10.12
CA LYS A 41 2.84 -3.81 10.78
C LYS A 41 2.87 -2.33 10.39
N GLU A 42 4.06 -1.78 10.24
CA GLU A 42 4.26 -0.39 9.84
C GLU A 42 3.87 -0.14 8.39
N GLY A 43 4.24 -1.02 7.47
CA GLY A 43 3.83 -0.92 6.08
C GLY A 43 2.30 -0.94 5.91
N ARG A 44 1.59 -1.80 6.65
CA ARG A 44 0.12 -1.81 6.65
C ARG A 44 -0.47 -0.50 7.21
N ARG A 45 0.10 0.06 8.27
CA ARG A 45 -0.33 1.36 8.83
C ARG A 45 -0.10 2.50 7.84
N LEU A 46 1.06 2.50 7.18
CA LEU A 46 1.39 3.49 6.14
C LEU A 46 0.41 3.41 4.98
N PHE A 47 0.08 2.20 4.50
CA PHE A 47 -0.91 2.01 3.45
C PHE A 47 -2.29 2.56 3.85
N LEU A 48 -2.76 2.25 5.07
CA LEU A 48 -4.04 2.77 5.56
C LEU A 48 -4.05 4.30 5.64
N PHE A 49 -2.95 4.91 6.08
CA PHE A 49 -2.81 6.37 6.11
C PHE A 49 -2.92 6.98 4.70
N LEU A 50 -2.26 6.38 3.71
CA LEU A 50 -2.32 6.82 2.32
C LEU A 50 -3.73 6.67 1.69
N MET A 51 -4.56 5.77 2.23
CA MET A 51 -5.95 5.57 1.79
C MET A 51 -6.93 6.59 2.36
N ILE A 52 -6.55 7.43 3.33
CA ILE A 52 -7.43 8.42 3.97
C ILE A 52 -8.13 9.32 2.94
N PRO A 53 -7.44 9.94 1.95
CA PRO A 53 -8.10 10.81 0.97
C PRO A 53 -9.16 10.07 0.15
N ALA A 54 -8.89 8.82 -0.24
CA ALA A 54 -9.83 8.00 -1.00
C ALA A 54 -11.08 7.65 -0.17
N ILE A 55 -10.88 7.30 1.10
CA ILE A 55 -11.97 7.03 2.05
C ILE A 55 -12.80 8.30 2.28
N MET A 56 -12.15 9.46 2.47
CA MET A 56 -12.83 10.75 2.64
C MET A 56 -13.68 11.11 1.43
N MET A 57 -13.16 10.92 0.21
CA MET A 57 -13.94 11.15 -1.02
C MET A 57 -15.16 10.24 -1.10
N MET A 58 -15.03 8.97 -0.73
CA MET A 58 -16.17 8.03 -0.69
C MET A 58 -17.25 8.49 0.30
N ILE A 59 -16.84 8.95 1.50
CA ILE A 59 -17.76 9.49 2.50
C ILE A 59 -18.48 10.73 1.97
N ILE A 60 -17.78 11.66 1.33
CA ILE A 60 -18.37 12.87 0.74
C ILE A 60 -19.41 12.51 -0.33
N VAL A 61 -19.09 11.58 -1.23
CA VAL A 61 -20.03 11.13 -2.28
C VAL A 61 -21.30 10.54 -1.67
N VAL A 62 -21.15 9.67 -0.66
CA VAL A 62 -22.30 9.08 0.05
C VAL A 62 -23.14 10.16 0.74
N PHE A 63 -22.48 11.12 1.39
CA PHE A 63 -23.16 12.21 2.09
C PHE A 63 -23.96 13.10 1.12
N ILE A 64 -23.38 13.45 -0.04
CA ILE A 64 -24.07 14.20 -1.10
C ILE A 64 -25.28 13.40 -1.59
N ALA A 65 -25.12 12.11 -1.89
CA ALA A 65 -26.23 11.27 -2.36
C ALA A 65 -27.39 11.20 -1.34
N ILE A 66 -27.08 11.14 -0.04
CA ILE A 66 -28.10 11.16 1.02
C ILE A 66 -28.82 12.51 1.06
N LEU A 67 -28.10 13.63 0.93
CA LEU A 67 -28.69 14.97 0.93
C LEU A 67 -29.52 15.24 -0.32
N SER A 68 -29.10 14.76 -1.48
CA SER A 68 -29.81 14.94 -2.76
C SER A 68 -31.08 14.10 -2.89
N ASN A 69 -31.23 13.06 -2.08
CA ASN A 69 -32.42 12.20 -2.04
C ASN A 69 -33.44 12.63 -0.97
N ARG A 70 -33.23 13.77 -0.30
CA ARG A 70 -34.19 14.41 0.61
C ARG A 70 -34.87 15.57 -0.09
#